data_AF-A0A9N8DIW5-F1
#
_entry.id   AF-A0A9N8DIW5-F1
#
_cell.length_a   1.000
_cell.length_b   1.000
_cell.length_c   1.000
_cell.angle_alpha   90.00
_cell.angle_beta   90.00
_cell.angle_gamma   90.00
#
_symmetry.space_group_name_H-M   'P 1'
#
loop_
_entity.id
_entity.type
_entity.pdbx_description
1 polymer ?
#
loop_
_entity_poly.entity_id
_entity_poly.type
_entity_poly.pdbx_seq_one_letter_code
_entity_poly.pdbx_strand_id
1 'polypeptide(L)'
;MDANLPVGEEQNAMEGPAAQHVEGHEEEVGNGRNDDDDHNNNGIQAQQPSPQGPPPFRVDDPSRMKLTSQEHQWALNIKTAIQAHSEIDPITDFMCAHLAIHFQADVESAVESALRLQGYRQDNDLLDTLSDSRRALTKYVNLFPRLFLSYFFNPHDGNYNFVYDITQFSGKKMTRTEMYTTSNAGAFYLCHAMSADFELIRRGVIVICECDGYDWTRHMDIRMIQNVWLELAWAYPFEYQTQKHYNGGVMFNVFLSMLKKIIPAKMGSKFETGYRFDGRLDSVYMVPTVEIANQRLLQSLDLALQRRYDMEESFSLSADGATNNLQ
;
A
#
# COMPACT_ATOMS: atom_id res chain seq x y z
N MET A 1 57.67 35.98 15.26
CA MET A 1 57.47 35.07 16.38
C MET A 1 56.16 34.39 16.13
N ASP A 2 56.28 33.18 15.59
CA ASP A 2 55.19 32.34 15.11
C ASP A 2 54.32 31.84 16.26
N ALA A 3 53.01 31.82 16.04
CA ALA A 3 52.08 31.04 16.84
C ALA A 3 51.11 30.33 15.90
N ASN A 4 51.47 29.09 15.57
CA ASN A 4 50.60 28.09 14.98
C ASN A 4 49.45 27.76 15.94
N LEU A 5 48.22 27.77 15.45
CA LEU A 5 47.09 27.07 16.07
C LEU A 5 46.64 25.96 15.11
N PRO A 6 46.46 24.71 15.58
CA PRO A 6 45.96 23.64 14.73
C PRO A 6 44.43 23.70 14.62
N VAL A 7 43.95 23.57 13.39
CA VAL A 7 42.56 23.28 13.06
C VAL A 7 42.35 21.78 13.22
N GLY A 8 41.54 21.37 14.20
CA GLY A 8 41.05 20.00 14.33
C GLY A 8 39.77 19.85 13.54
N GLU A 9 39.83 19.12 12.42
CA GLU A 9 38.65 18.60 11.72
C GLU A 9 38.21 17.29 12.39
N GLU A 10 37.13 17.32 13.17
CA GLU A 10 36.41 16.11 13.56
C GLU A 10 35.35 15.79 12.49
N GLN A 11 35.72 14.90 11.58
CA GLN A 11 34.76 14.20 10.72
C GLN A 11 34.19 13.01 11.50
N ASN A 12 33.06 13.21 12.17
CA ASN A 12 32.23 12.10 12.65
C ASN A 12 31.42 11.55 11.47
N ALA A 13 31.95 10.49 10.84
CA ALA A 13 31.18 9.63 9.97
C ALA A 13 30.17 8.85 10.83
N MET A 14 28.87 9.07 10.61
CA MET A 14 27.84 8.15 11.10
C MET A 14 28.00 6.83 10.36
N GLU A 15 28.58 5.83 11.02
CA GLU A 15 28.43 4.43 10.63
C GLU A 15 26.96 4.05 10.86
N GLY A 16 26.22 3.85 9.77
CA GLY A 16 24.87 3.28 9.82
C GLY A 16 24.90 1.83 10.33
N PRO A 17 23.81 1.34 10.94
CA PRO A 17 23.77 0.00 11.52
C PRO A 17 24.02 -1.06 10.45
N ALA A 18 24.97 -1.95 10.73
CA ALA A 18 25.26 -3.11 9.92
C ALA A 18 24.01 -3.99 9.84
N ALA A 19 23.47 -4.16 8.64
CA ALA A 19 22.39 -5.10 8.37
C ALA A 19 22.86 -6.51 8.78
N GLN A 20 22.20 -7.08 9.79
CA GLN A 20 22.46 -8.44 10.21
C GLN A 20 22.07 -9.39 9.07
N HIS A 21 23.04 -10.20 8.69
CA HIS A 21 22.88 -11.25 7.69
C HIS A 21 21.96 -12.33 8.28
N VAL A 22 20.71 -12.37 7.83
CA VAL A 22 19.79 -13.47 8.14
C VAL A 22 20.21 -14.66 7.30
N GLU A 23 20.72 -15.72 7.95
CA GLU A 23 20.96 -17.02 7.33
C GLU A 23 19.60 -17.65 7.02
N GLY A 24 19.23 -17.65 5.74
CA GLY A 24 18.04 -18.33 5.24
C GLY A 24 18.26 -19.84 5.19
N HIS A 25 17.38 -20.59 5.85
CA HIS A 25 17.23 -22.02 5.65
C HIS A 25 16.85 -22.30 4.19
N GLU A 26 17.73 -22.96 3.46
CA GLU A 26 17.46 -23.49 2.12
C GLU A 26 16.55 -24.72 2.25
N GLU A 27 15.23 -24.54 2.05
CA GLU A 27 14.35 -25.66 1.75
C GLU A 27 14.56 -26.07 0.28
N GLU A 28 14.95 -27.33 0.07
CA GLU A 28 15.07 -27.95 -1.25
C GLU A 28 13.71 -27.94 -1.98
N VAL A 29 13.54 -26.97 -2.88
CA VAL A 29 12.39 -26.93 -3.78
C VAL A 29 12.60 -27.97 -4.89
N GLY A 30 11.87 -29.08 -4.79
CA GLY A 30 11.81 -30.11 -5.81
C GLY A 30 11.35 -29.56 -7.16
N ASN A 31 12.24 -29.63 -8.17
CA ASN A 31 11.96 -29.31 -9.56
C ASN A 31 11.04 -30.37 -10.20
N GLY A 32 9.73 -30.21 -10.05
CA GLY A 32 8.73 -30.87 -10.88
C GLY A 32 8.58 -30.14 -12.22
N ARG A 33 9.20 -30.68 -13.28
CA ARG A 33 8.90 -30.30 -14.66
C ARG A 33 7.51 -30.79 -15.02
N ASN A 34 6.56 -29.87 -15.19
CA ASN A 34 5.35 -30.11 -15.95
C ASN A 34 5.53 -29.44 -17.30
N ASP A 35 5.81 -30.29 -18.30
CA ASP A 35 5.60 -29.98 -19.70
C ASP A 35 4.09 -30.03 -20.01
N ASP A 36 3.71 -29.34 -21.08
CA ASP A 36 2.39 -29.32 -21.75
C ASP A 36 1.37 -28.31 -21.22
N ASP A 37 1.27 -27.16 -21.90
CA ASP A 37 0.00 -26.43 -22.01
C ASP A 37 -0.11 -25.74 -23.37
N ASP A 38 -0.92 -26.37 -24.22
CA ASP A 38 -1.38 -25.88 -25.52
C ASP A 38 -2.13 -24.54 -25.39
N HIS A 39 -1.63 -23.52 -26.08
CA HIS A 39 -2.29 -22.23 -26.21
C HIS A 39 -3.55 -22.31 -27.07
N ASN A 40 -4.68 -22.70 -26.48
CA ASN A 40 -5.98 -22.56 -27.11
C ASN A 40 -6.53 -21.14 -26.92
N ASN A 41 -6.26 -20.28 -27.89
CA ASN A 41 -6.72 -18.90 -27.98
C ASN A 41 -8.22 -18.85 -28.38
N ASN A 42 -9.10 -19.24 -27.47
CA ASN A 42 -10.54 -19.08 -27.64
C ASN A 42 -10.93 -17.61 -27.39
N GLY A 43 -11.37 -16.94 -28.45
CA GLY A 43 -11.85 -15.57 -28.41
C GLY A 43 -12.90 -15.35 -27.32
N ILE A 44 -12.56 -14.48 -26.37
CA ILE A 44 -13.43 -14.00 -25.30
C ILE A 44 -14.56 -13.20 -25.95
N GLN A 45 -15.70 -13.84 -26.20
CA GLN A 45 -16.95 -13.13 -26.47
C GLN A 45 -17.42 -12.50 -25.16
N ALA A 46 -17.40 -11.18 -25.09
CA ALA A 46 -17.92 -10.42 -23.95
C ALA A 46 -19.42 -10.70 -23.78
N GLN A 47 -19.76 -11.60 -22.84
CA GLN A 47 -21.14 -11.77 -22.40
C GLN A 47 -21.62 -10.44 -21.81
N GLN A 48 -22.69 -9.88 -22.38
CA GLN A 48 -23.34 -8.69 -21.83
C GLN A 48 -23.92 -9.03 -20.45
N PRO A 49 -23.58 -8.27 -19.38
CA PRO A 49 -24.06 -8.55 -18.05
C PRO A 49 -25.57 -8.32 -17.95
N SER A 50 -26.27 -9.28 -17.33
CA SER A 50 -27.71 -9.20 -17.05
C SER A 50 -28.05 -7.97 -16.18
N PRO A 51 -29.10 -7.19 -16.51
CA PRO A 51 -29.40 -5.89 -15.90
C PRO A 51 -30.01 -5.92 -14.49
N GLN A 52 -29.90 -7.03 -13.75
CA GLN A 52 -30.41 -7.17 -12.37
C GLN A 52 -29.30 -7.49 -11.38
N GLY A 53 -28.22 -6.70 -11.42
CA GLY A 53 -27.20 -6.74 -10.39
C GLY A 53 -27.74 -6.28 -9.03
N PRO A 54 -27.11 -6.69 -7.91
CA PRO A 54 -27.39 -6.14 -6.60
C PRO A 54 -27.30 -4.60 -6.62
N PRO A 55 -28.01 -3.91 -5.72
CA PRO A 55 -27.96 -2.45 -5.66
C PRO A 55 -26.51 -1.98 -5.53
N PRO A 56 -26.15 -0.85 -6.18
CA PRO A 56 -24.78 -0.35 -6.17
C PRO A 56 -24.34 -0.13 -4.73
N PHE A 57 -23.16 -0.66 -4.38
CA PHE A 57 -22.56 -0.44 -3.07
C PHE A 57 -22.40 1.07 -2.85
N ARG A 58 -22.84 1.56 -1.69
CA ARG A 58 -22.65 2.96 -1.32
C ARG A 58 -21.46 3.07 -0.40
N VAL A 59 -20.68 4.12 -0.65
CA VAL A 59 -19.49 4.44 0.12
C VAL A 59 -19.84 4.72 1.59
N ASP A 60 -21.02 5.28 1.86
CA ASP A 60 -21.49 5.63 3.21
C ASP A 60 -22.41 4.56 3.82
N ASP A 61 -22.38 3.32 3.32
CA ASP A 61 -23.17 2.23 3.87
C ASP A 61 -22.63 1.81 5.25
N PRO A 62 -23.42 1.90 6.35
CA PRO A 62 -22.96 1.53 7.69
C PRO A 62 -22.53 0.06 7.81
N SER A 63 -23.00 -0.82 6.92
CA SER A 63 -22.58 -2.23 6.91
C SER A 63 -21.09 -2.41 6.59
N ARG A 64 -20.45 -1.43 5.92
CA ARG A 64 -19.02 -1.46 5.62
C ARG A 64 -18.13 -1.43 6.86
N MET A 65 -18.69 -1.02 7.99
CA MET A 65 -18.02 -0.94 9.29
C MET A 65 -18.39 -2.08 10.25
N LYS A 66 -19.16 -3.07 9.80
CA LYS A 66 -19.50 -4.23 10.63
C LYS A 66 -18.41 -5.27 10.54
N LEU A 67 -17.98 -5.78 11.70
CA LEU A 67 -17.23 -7.03 11.79
C LEU A 67 -18.19 -8.22 11.79
N THR A 68 -17.74 -9.34 11.24
CA THR A 68 -18.37 -10.64 11.53
C THR A 68 -18.09 -11.04 12.98
N SER A 69 -18.88 -11.96 13.54
CA SER A 69 -18.64 -12.47 14.90
C SER A 69 -17.24 -13.09 15.05
N GLN A 70 -16.72 -13.69 13.98
CA GLN A 70 -15.39 -14.31 13.98
C GLN A 70 -14.28 -13.26 13.97
N GLU A 71 -14.37 -12.25 13.09
CA GLU A 71 -13.43 -11.13 13.07
C GLU A 71 -13.42 -10.35 14.38
N HIS A 72 -14.59 -10.18 15.00
CA HIS A 72 -14.69 -9.55 16.32
C HIS A 72 -13.92 -10.35 17.39
N GLN A 73 -14.08 -11.67 17.42
CA GLN A 73 -13.35 -12.52 18.36
C GLN A 73 -11.84 -12.48 18.12
N TRP A 74 -11.41 -12.51 16.86
CA TRP A 74 -10.00 -12.35 16.49
C TRP A 74 -9.44 -11.01 16.94
N ALA A 75 -10.17 -9.91 16.72
CA ALA A 75 -9.78 -8.58 17.14
C ALA A 75 -9.62 -8.45 18.66
N LEU A 76 -10.50 -9.08 19.44
CA LEU A 76 -10.37 -9.15 20.91
C LEU A 76 -9.12 -9.93 21.35
N ASN A 77 -8.82 -11.04 20.69
CA ASN A 77 -7.64 -11.84 20.99
C ASN A 77 -6.35 -11.05 20.68
N ILE A 78 -6.29 -10.40 19.51
CA ILE A 78 -5.17 -9.55 19.09
C ILE A 78 -5.00 -8.35 20.05
N LYS A 79 -6.08 -7.66 20.40
CA LYS A 79 -6.06 -6.56 21.38
C LYS A 79 -5.47 -7.01 22.71
N THR A 80 -5.91 -8.17 23.21
CA THR A 80 -5.42 -8.74 24.47
C THR A 80 -3.93 -9.07 24.39
N ALA A 81 -3.47 -9.65 23.28
CA ALA A 81 -2.07 -10.01 23.07
C ALA A 81 -1.16 -8.78 22.98
N ILE A 82 -1.59 -7.74 22.24
CA ILE A 82 -0.85 -6.47 22.14
C ILE A 82 -0.77 -5.78 23.51
N GLN A 83 -1.86 -5.75 24.28
CA GLN A 83 -1.86 -5.17 25.63
C GLN A 83 -0.94 -5.92 26.61
N ALA A 84 -0.68 -7.21 26.37
CA ALA A 84 0.26 -8.00 27.16
C ALA A 84 1.73 -7.75 26.76
N HIS A 85 1.98 -7.11 25.62
CA HIS A 85 3.32 -6.86 25.08
C HIS A 85 3.77 -5.43 25.42
N SER A 86 4.60 -5.27 26.46
CA SER A 86 4.97 -3.95 27.00
C SER A 86 5.78 -3.04 26.06
N GLU A 87 6.32 -3.61 24.97
CA GLU A 87 7.10 -2.88 23.96
C GLU A 87 6.21 -2.23 22.88
N ILE A 88 4.94 -2.61 22.80
CA ILE A 88 3.99 -2.09 21.82
C ILE A 88 3.17 -0.98 22.47
N ASP A 89 3.24 0.22 21.88
CA ASP A 89 2.39 1.34 22.22
C ASP A 89 0.91 0.94 22.01
N PRO A 90 -0.02 1.39 22.88
CA PRO A 90 -1.42 1.10 22.69
C PRO A 90 -1.91 1.50 21.29
N ILE A 91 -2.50 0.54 20.57
CA ILE A 91 -3.14 0.81 19.27
C ILE A 91 -4.66 0.93 19.42
N THR A 92 -5.31 1.59 18.45
CA THR A 92 -6.75 1.79 18.45
C THR A 92 -7.51 0.47 18.25
N ASP A 93 -8.75 0.42 18.72
CA ASP A 93 -9.65 -0.71 18.48
C ASP A 93 -9.87 -0.97 16.99
N PHE A 94 -9.91 0.09 16.19
CA PHE A 94 -10.00 -0.01 14.73
C PHE A 94 -8.77 -0.71 14.15
N MET A 95 -7.56 -0.38 14.64
CA MET A 95 -6.35 -1.04 14.17
C MET A 95 -6.29 -2.51 14.59
N CYS A 96 -6.75 -2.87 15.79
CA CYS A 96 -6.93 -4.27 16.19
C CYS A 96 -7.88 -5.03 15.24
N ALA A 97 -8.98 -4.40 14.85
CA ALA A 97 -9.93 -4.96 13.89
C ALA A 97 -9.33 -5.09 12.47
N HIS A 98 -8.55 -4.10 12.03
CA HIS A 98 -7.83 -4.15 10.76
C HIS A 98 -6.84 -5.33 10.72
N LEU A 99 -6.04 -5.52 11.78
CA LEU A 99 -5.15 -6.67 11.92
C LEU A 99 -5.94 -7.98 11.91
N ALA A 100 -7.08 -8.05 12.60
CA ALA A 100 -7.92 -9.24 12.64
C ALA A 100 -8.49 -9.63 11.27
N ILE A 101 -8.87 -8.65 10.43
CA ILE A 101 -9.34 -8.94 9.07
C ILE A 101 -8.21 -9.52 8.22
N HIS A 102 -6.98 -9.01 8.39
CA HIS A 102 -5.83 -9.42 7.58
C HIS A 102 -5.22 -10.75 8.02
N PHE A 103 -4.96 -10.90 9.32
CA PHE A 103 -4.26 -12.05 9.92
C PHE A 103 -5.20 -13.11 10.50
N GLN A 104 -6.49 -12.80 10.63
CA GLN A 104 -7.50 -13.73 11.12
C GLN A 104 -7.16 -14.27 12.52
N ALA A 105 -7.06 -15.60 12.67
CA ALA A 105 -6.74 -16.25 13.93
C ALA A 105 -5.23 -16.21 14.28
N ASP A 106 -4.37 -15.73 13.38
CA ASP A 106 -2.92 -15.67 13.58
C ASP A 106 -2.53 -14.46 14.42
N VAL A 107 -2.63 -14.62 15.74
CA VAL A 107 -2.34 -13.57 16.72
C VAL A 107 -0.85 -13.21 16.72
N GLU A 108 0.04 -14.16 16.50
CA GLU A 108 1.48 -13.94 16.54
C GLU A 108 1.93 -13.02 15.39
N SER A 109 1.52 -13.34 14.15
CA SER A 109 1.79 -12.49 12.99
C SER A 109 1.17 -11.09 13.13
N ALA A 110 -0.01 -10.98 13.76
CA ALA A 110 -0.64 -9.70 14.02
C ALA A 110 0.15 -8.83 15.02
N VAL A 111 0.69 -9.44 16.10
CA VAL A 111 1.54 -8.76 17.08
C VAL A 111 2.86 -8.33 16.45
N GLU A 112 3.48 -9.20 15.64
CA GLU A 112 4.70 -8.85 14.90
C GLU A 112 4.46 -7.69 13.92
N SER A 113 3.35 -7.71 13.18
CA SER A 113 2.97 -6.61 12.30
C SER A 113 2.76 -5.30 13.07
N ALA A 114 2.14 -5.35 14.26
CA ALA A 114 1.96 -4.16 15.11
C ALA A 114 3.32 -3.57 15.57
N LEU A 115 4.28 -4.42 15.99
CA LEU A 115 5.64 -4.01 16.32
C LEU A 115 6.34 -3.33 15.14
N ARG A 116 6.27 -3.97 13.96
CA ARG A 116 6.88 -3.42 12.73
C ARG A 116 6.26 -2.09 12.33
N LEU A 117 4.94 -1.96 12.45
CA LEU A 117 4.23 -0.73 12.16
C LEU A 117 4.63 0.40 13.11
N GLN A 118 4.81 0.10 14.40
CA GLN A 118 5.34 1.06 15.37
C GLN A 118 6.76 1.50 14.99
N GLY A 119 7.67 0.55 14.71
CA GLY A 119 9.03 0.87 14.27
C GLY A 119 9.02 1.75 13.02
N TYR A 120 8.20 1.40 12.02
CA TYR A 120 8.05 2.21 10.80
C TYR A 120 7.59 3.64 11.09
N ARG A 121 6.64 3.84 12.02
CA ARG A 121 6.18 5.18 12.43
C ARG A 121 7.29 5.97 13.12
N GLN A 122 8.05 5.32 14.01
CA GLN A 122 9.15 5.94 14.74
C GLN A 122 10.30 6.34 13.79
N ASP A 123 10.70 5.44 12.89
CA ASP A 123 11.78 5.67 11.93
C ASP A 123 11.48 6.80 10.92
N ASN A 124 10.19 7.10 10.70
CA ASN A 124 9.74 8.11 9.75
C ASN A 124 9.07 9.32 10.42
N ASP A 125 9.18 9.48 11.74
CA ASP A 125 8.61 10.58 12.53
C ASP A 125 7.10 10.81 12.26
N LEU A 126 6.33 9.73 12.13
CA LEU A 126 4.90 9.79 11.81
C LEU A 126 4.08 10.04 13.08
N LEU A 127 3.27 11.09 13.06
CA LEU A 127 2.43 11.47 14.21
C LEU A 127 1.07 10.78 14.24
N ASP A 128 0.68 10.17 13.12
CA ASP A 128 -0.59 9.47 12.94
C ASP A 128 -1.82 10.33 13.27
N THR A 129 -1.85 11.54 12.72
CA THR A 129 -2.99 12.45 12.82
C THR A 129 -3.50 12.83 11.44
N LEU A 130 -4.77 13.22 11.34
CA LEU A 130 -5.35 13.71 10.09
C LEU A 130 -4.58 14.91 9.49
N SER A 131 -4.08 15.82 10.34
CA SER A 131 -3.30 16.96 9.85
C SER A 131 -1.93 16.53 9.32
N ASP A 132 -1.29 15.54 9.96
CA ASP A 132 0.00 15.02 9.51
C ASP A 132 -0.16 14.24 8.19
N SER A 133 -1.18 13.40 8.10
CA SER A 133 -1.47 12.60 6.90
C SER A 133 -1.75 13.48 5.66
N ARG A 134 -2.57 14.53 5.80
CA ARG A 134 -2.80 15.54 4.74
C ARG A 134 -1.50 16.18 4.25
N ARG A 135 -0.64 16.59 5.20
CA ARG A 135 0.64 17.22 4.92
C ARG A 135 1.59 16.27 4.18
N ALA A 136 1.72 15.04 4.67
CA ALA A 136 2.59 14.02 4.09
C ALA A 136 2.13 13.62 2.67
N LEU A 137 0.84 13.36 2.46
CA LEU A 137 0.30 13.04 1.13
C LEU A 137 0.48 14.19 0.14
N THR A 138 0.26 15.43 0.57
CA THR A 138 0.48 16.60 -0.29
C THR A 138 1.94 16.68 -0.75
N LYS A 139 2.89 16.50 0.18
CA LYS A 139 4.32 16.46 -0.17
C LYS A 139 4.63 15.30 -1.11
N TYR A 140 4.05 14.13 -0.88
CA TYR A 140 4.29 12.94 -1.68
C TYR A 140 3.78 13.05 -3.12
N VAL A 141 2.57 13.56 -3.31
CA VAL A 141 2.02 13.85 -4.64
C VAL A 141 2.87 14.89 -5.38
N ASN A 142 3.36 15.91 -4.67
CA ASN A 142 4.23 16.93 -5.26
C ASN A 142 5.64 16.43 -5.57
N LEU A 143 6.14 15.42 -4.86
CA LEU A 143 7.44 14.79 -5.11
C LEU A 143 7.47 14.07 -6.47
N PHE A 144 6.34 13.45 -6.83
CA PHE A 144 6.16 12.71 -8.07
C PHE A 144 4.97 13.25 -8.88
N PRO A 145 5.12 14.43 -9.53
CA PRO A 145 4.07 14.95 -10.40
C PRO A 145 3.71 13.92 -11.47
N ARG A 146 2.40 13.69 -11.66
CA ARG A 146 1.84 12.71 -12.60
C ARG A 146 2.04 11.24 -12.26
N LEU A 147 2.71 10.88 -11.16
CA LEU A 147 2.77 9.49 -10.73
C LEU A 147 1.38 8.98 -10.35
N PHE A 148 0.68 9.71 -9.49
CA PHE A 148 -0.66 9.31 -9.06
C PHE A 148 -1.70 9.98 -9.97
N LEU A 149 -2.51 9.16 -10.65
CA LEU A 149 -3.46 9.64 -11.64
C LEU A 149 -4.85 9.86 -11.04
N SER A 150 -5.33 8.91 -10.23
CA SER A 150 -6.66 8.97 -9.65
C SER A 150 -6.83 8.00 -8.48
N TYR A 151 -7.71 8.36 -7.55
CA TYR A 151 -8.21 7.47 -6.51
C TYR A 151 -9.73 7.65 -6.40
N PHE A 152 -10.49 6.59 -6.64
CA PHE A 152 -11.94 6.67 -6.69
C PHE A 152 -12.62 5.35 -6.36
N PHE A 153 -13.87 5.44 -5.88
CA PHE A 153 -14.73 4.28 -5.69
C PHE A 153 -15.54 4.00 -6.95
N ASN A 154 -15.55 2.76 -7.41
CA ASN A 154 -16.39 2.31 -8.51
C ASN A 154 -17.67 1.64 -7.95
N PRO A 155 -18.85 2.27 -8.05
CA PRO A 155 -20.08 1.71 -7.48
C PRO A 155 -20.59 0.47 -8.22
N HIS A 156 -20.13 0.24 -9.45
CA HIS A 156 -20.56 -0.92 -10.25
C HIS A 156 -19.99 -2.22 -9.68
N ASP A 157 -18.71 -2.23 -9.32
CA ASP A 157 -18.06 -3.41 -8.73
C ASP A 157 -17.92 -3.30 -7.20
N GLY A 158 -18.12 -2.11 -6.63
CA GLY A 158 -17.99 -1.84 -5.20
C GLY A 158 -16.54 -1.80 -4.72
N ASN A 159 -15.56 -1.62 -5.60
CA ASN A 159 -14.14 -1.54 -5.26
C ASN A 159 -13.61 -0.11 -5.35
N TYR A 160 -12.59 0.16 -4.55
CA TYR A 160 -11.75 1.32 -4.78
C TYR A 160 -10.71 1.01 -5.86
N ASN A 161 -10.49 1.97 -6.74
CA ASN A 161 -9.49 1.93 -7.79
C ASN A 161 -8.44 2.99 -7.51
N PHE A 162 -7.18 2.57 -7.55
CA PHE A 162 -6.02 3.44 -7.48
C PHE A 162 -5.26 3.38 -8.79
N VAL A 163 -5.16 4.51 -9.48
CA VAL A 163 -4.56 4.61 -10.81
C VAL A 163 -3.27 5.40 -10.72
N TYR A 164 -2.19 4.87 -11.27
CA TYR A 164 -0.88 5.53 -11.27
C TYR A 164 -0.09 5.24 -12.55
N ASP A 165 0.86 6.11 -12.89
CA ASP A 165 1.77 5.99 -14.02
C ASP A 165 3.20 5.74 -13.51
N ILE A 166 3.64 4.47 -13.58
CA ILE A 166 4.96 4.08 -13.06
C ILE A 166 6.11 4.75 -13.80
N THR A 167 5.89 5.25 -15.02
CA THR A 167 6.93 5.93 -15.82
C THR A 167 7.30 7.30 -15.26
N GLN A 168 6.46 7.86 -14.38
CA GLN A 168 6.74 9.13 -13.69
C GLN A 168 7.52 8.93 -12.38
N PHE A 169 7.62 7.71 -11.88
CA PHE A 169 8.43 7.41 -10.71
C PHE A 169 9.92 7.52 -11.06
N SER A 170 10.76 8.07 -10.18
CA SER A 170 12.20 8.18 -10.45
C SER A 170 13.02 7.77 -9.25
N GLY A 171 13.67 6.60 -9.33
CA GLY A 171 14.53 6.12 -8.25
C GLY A 171 15.70 7.04 -7.95
N LYS A 172 16.19 7.80 -8.94
CA LYS A 172 17.23 8.82 -8.73
C LYS A 172 16.81 9.93 -7.76
N LYS A 173 15.51 10.24 -7.65
CA LYS A 173 15.02 11.22 -6.66
C LYS A 173 15.08 10.69 -5.24
N MET A 174 14.98 9.37 -5.08
CA MET A 174 14.91 8.67 -3.79
C MET A 174 16.27 8.45 -3.13
N THR A 175 17.38 8.74 -3.83
CA THR A 175 18.73 8.66 -3.24
C THR A 175 18.99 9.76 -2.21
N ARG A 176 18.16 10.80 -2.18
CA ARG A 176 18.23 11.88 -1.19
C ARG A 176 17.38 11.51 0.02
N THR A 177 17.97 11.52 1.21
CA THR A 177 17.31 11.17 2.49
C THR A 177 15.96 11.85 2.68
N GLU A 178 15.88 13.17 2.44
CA GLU A 178 14.63 13.93 2.57
C GLU A 178 13.50 13.43 1.65
N MET A 179 13.84 13.04 0.43
CA MET A 179 12.87 12.53 -0.55
C MET A 179 12.44 11.11 -0.20
N TYR A 180 13.38 10.31 0.31
CA TYR A 180 13.10 8.99 0.85
C TYR A 180 12.09 9.05 2.00
N THR A 181 12.36 9.87 3.03
CA THR A 181 11.45 10.09 4.17
C THR A 181 10.09 10.62 3.72
N THR A 182 10.07 11.59 2.79
CA THR A 182 8.81 12.12 2.22
C THR A 182 8.00 11.04 1.52
N SER A 183 8.66 10.16 0.77
CA SER A 183 8.01 9.05 0.07
C SER A 183 7.48 7.99 1.02
N ASN A 184 8.24 7.62 2.05
CA ASN A 184 7.82 6.63 3.05
C ASN A 184 6.61 7.13 3.85
N ALA A 185 6.67 8.37 4.37
CA ALA A 185 5.54 8.98 5.05
C ALA A 185 4.30 9.07 4.14
N GLY A 186 4.50 9.47 2.89
CA GLY A 186 3.44 9.50 1.88
C GLY A 186 2.83 8.13 1.59
N ALA A 187 3.65 7.10 1.42
CA ALA A 187 3.20 5.75 1.13
C ALA A 187 2.42 5.15 2.32
N PHE A 188 2.86 5.39 3.56
CA PHE A 188 2.14 4.98 4.76
C PHE A 188 0.72 5.58 4.83
N TYR A 189 0.60 6.88 4.60
CA TYR A 189 -0.72 7.54 4.63
C TYR A 189 -1.56 7.24 3.39
N LEU A 190 -0.93 6.84 2.27
CA LEU A 190 -1.65 6.31 1.12
C LEU A 190 -2.27 4.95 1.48
N CYS A 191 -1.56 4.07 2.19
CA CYS A 191 -2.13 2.84 2.75
C CYS A 191 -3.27 3.12 3.75
N HIS A 192 -3.19 4.19 4.56
CA HIS A 192 -4.31 4.63 5.40
C HIS A 192 -5.55 4.98 4.57
N ALA A 193 -5.39 5.83 3.56
CA ALA A 193 -6.49 6.20 2.66
C ALA A 193 -7.10 4.97 1.98
N MET A 194 -6.26 4.00 1.58
CA MET A 194 -6.67 2.76 0.93
C MET A 194 -7.21 1.68 1.89
N SER A 195 -7.29 1.97 3.19
CA SER A 195 -7.83 1.09 4.23
C SER A 195 -8.81 1.87 5.13
N ALA A 196 -9.69 2.66 4.52
CA ALA A 196 -10.57 3.59 5.23
C ALA A 196 -11.76 2.96 5.97
N ASP A 197 -12.16 1.74 5.62
CA ASP A 197 -13.24 0.99 6.28
C ASP A 197 -13.00 -0.53 6.19
N PHE A 198 -13.72 -1.33 6.98
CA PHE A 198 -13.51 -2.79 7.05
C PHE A 198 -13.84 -3.50 5.74
N GLU A 199 -14.84 -3.04 5.00
CA GLU A 199 -15.16 -3.63 3.71
C GLU A 199 -14.04 -3.42 2.69
N LEU A 200 -13.45 -2.24 2.67
CA LEU A 200 -12.28 -1.95 1.84
C LEU A 200 -11.07 -2.80 2.26
N ILE A 201 -10.84 -2.97 3.56
CA ILE A 201 -9.77 -3.83 4.09
C ILE A 201 -9.98 -5.29 3.63
N ARG A 202 -11.20 -5.82 3.71
CA ARG A 202 -11.52 -7.20 3.27
C ARG A 202 -11.30 -7.40 1.77
N ARG A 203 -11.77 -6.46 0.96
CA ARG A 203 -11.79 -6.59 -0.49
C ARG A 203 -10.42 -6.29 -1.12
N GLY A 204 -9.66 -5.41 -0.47
CA GLY A 204 -8.46 -4.82 -1.04
C GLY A 204 -8.76 -3.77 -2.11
N VAL A 205 -7.69 -3.16 -2.63
CA VAL A 205 -7.78 -2.14 -3.69
C VAL A 205 -7.46 -2.75 -5.05
N ILE A 206 -8.17 -2.28 -6.09
CA ILE A 206 -7.78 -2.53 -7.48
C ILE A 206 -6.77 -1.48 -7.88
N VAL A 207 -5.58 -1.91 -8.25
CA VAL A 207 -4.54 -1.01 -8.71
C VAL A 207 -4.41 -1.09 -10.23
N ILE A 208 -4.37 0.07 -10.88
CA ILE A 208 -4.25 0.23 -12.33
C ILE A 208 -2.97 1.00 -12.61
N CYS A 209 -2.05 0.39 -13.33
CA CYS A 209 -0.73 0.92 -13.60
C CYS A 209 -0.58 1.21 -15.11
N GLU A 210 -0.31 2.45 -15.48
CA GLU A 210 0.17 2.82 -16.82
C GLU A 210 1.67 2.55 -16.91
N CYS A 211 2.09 1.80 -17.93
CA CYS A 211 3.47 1.38 -18.12
C CYS A 211 4.09 1.83 -19.46
N ASP A 212 3.32 2.48 -20.34
CA ASP A 212 3.81 2.93 -21.64
C ASP A 212 4.95 3.95 -21.48
N GLY A 213 6.08 3.69 -22.13
CA GLY A 213 7.29 4.50 -22.02
C GLY A 213 8.17 4.18 -20.82
N TYR A 214 7.95 3.04 -20.13
CA TYR A 214 8.80 2.62 -19.02
C TYR A 214 10.26 2.39 -19.47
N ASP A 215 11.18 3.20 -18.96
CA ASP A 215 12.62 3.08 -19.20
C ASP A 215 13.32 2.40 -18.01
N TRP A 216 13.60 1.10 -18.15
CA TRP A 216 14.24 0.29 -17.12
C TRP A 216 15.58 0.91 -16.62
N THR A 217 16.33 1.60 -17.47
CA THR A 217 17.63 2.21 -17.09
C THR A 217 17.47 3.44 -16.19
N ARG A 218 16.32 4.11 -16.25
CA ARG A 218 16.04 5.32 -15.46
C ARG A 218 15.36 5.01 -14.14
N HIS A 219 14.58 3.93 -14.11
CA HIS A 219 13.65 3.66 -13.02
C HIS A 219 14.11 2.54 -12.09
N MET A 220 15.04 1.69 -12.53
CA MET A 220 15.38 0.49 -11.80
C MET A 220 16.59 0.69 -10.89
N ASP A 221 16.28 0.93 -9.62
CA ASP A 221 17.14 0.51 -8.52
C ASP A 221 16.37 -0.59 -7.76
N ILE A 222 16.69 -1.85 -8.05
CA ILE A 222 16.00 -3.00 -7.45
C ILE A 222 16.10 -2.96 -5.93
N ARG A 223 17.22 -2.48 -5.37
CA ARG A 223 17.41 -2.41 -3.92
C ARG A 223 16.51 -1.35 -3.31
N MET A 224 16.38 -0.20 -3.96
CA MET A 224 15.44 0.83 -3.50
C MET A 224 13.99 0.36 -3.64
N ILE A 225 13.62 -0.29 -4.75
CA ILE A 225 12.27 -0.87 -4.92
C ILE A 225 12.02 -1.91 -3.84
N GLN A 226 13.00 -2.79 -3.59
CA GLN A 226 12.97 -3.74 -2.48
C GLN A 226 12.74 -3.01 -1.16
N ASN A 227 13.57 -2.06 -0.77
CA ASN A 227 13.43 -1.39 0.52
C ASN A 227 12.07 -0.71 0.68
N VAL A 228 11.62 0.08 -0.31
CA VAL A 228 10.32 0.77 -0.23
C VAL A 228 9.16 -0.23 -0.13
N TRP A 229 9.16 -1.28 -0.96
CA TRP A 229 8.10 -2.26 -0.95
C TRP A 229 8.15 -3.17 0.27
N LEU A 230 9.33 -3.63 0.65
CA LEU A 230 9.52 -4.59 1.72
C LEU A 230 9.32 -3.94 3.09
N GLU A 231 9.86 -2.74 3.33
CA GLU A 231 9.68 -2.05 4.62
C GLU A 231 8.21 -1.77 4.88
N LEU A 232 7.50 -1.17 3.93
CA LEU A 232 6.09 -0.81 4.13
C LEU A 232 5.15 -2.01 3.96
N ALA A 233 5.31 -2.85 2.93
CA ALA A 233 4.37 -3.96 2.70
C ALA A 233 4.50 -5.08 3.74
N TRP A 234 5.64 -5.20 4.43
CA TRP A 234 5.74 -6.11 5.59
C TRP A 234 5.25 -5.50 6.90
N ALA A 235 5.28 -4.17 7.04
CA ALA A 235 4.78 -3.51 8.25
C ALA A 235 3.26 -3.31 8.20
N TYR A 236 2.73 -2.88 7.06
CA TYR A 236 1.34 -2.46 6.92
C TYR A 236 0.44 -3.60 6.42
N PRO A 237 -0.67 -3.93 7.12
CA PRO A 237 -1.58 -5.02 6.73
C PRO A 237 -2.48 -4.64 5.54
N PHE A 238 -1.86 -4.41 4.38
CA PHE A 238 -2.53 -3.96 3.16
C PHE A 238 -2.79 -5.11 2.19
N GLU A 239 -3.95 -5.10 1.51
CA GLU A 239 -4.31 -6.12 0.52
C GLU A 239 -4.62 -5.51 -0.85
N TYR A 240 -4.06 -6.11 -1.90
CA TYR A 240 -4.48 -5.86 -3.28
C TYR A 240 -5.54 -6.86 -3.69
N GLN A 241 -6.64 -6.37 -4.26
CA GLN A 241 -7.55 -7.26 -4.96
C GLN A 241 -6.89 -7.80 -6.24
N THR A 242 -6.36 -6.88 -7.04
CA THR A 242 -5.60 -7.13 -8.28
C THR A 242 -4.78 -5.88 -8.64
N GLN A 243 -3.68 -6.07 -9.34
CA GLN A 243 -2.85 -5.00 -9.89
C GLN A 243 -2.67 -5.21 -11.40
N LYS A 244 -3.35 -4.38 -12.19
CA LYS A 244 -3.43 -4.47 -13.64
C LYS A 244 -2.42 -3.52 -14.29
N HIS A 245 -1.53 -4.07 -15.11
CA HIS A 245 -0.52 -3.30 -15.82
C HIS A 245 -0.92 -3.11 -17.28
N TYR A 246 -1.25 -1.87 -17.64
CA TYR A 246 -1.65 -1.46 -18.98
C TYR A 246 -0.41 -1.02 -19.77
N ASN A 247 -0.38 -1.41 -21.04
CA ASN A 247 0.62 -0.94 -22.01
C ASN A 247 2.09 -1.25 -21.63
N GLY A 248 2.37 -2.32 -20.88
CA GLY A 248 3.72 -2.66 -20.39
C GLY A 248 4.80 -2.93 -21.44
N GLY A 249 4.47 -3.28 -22.67
CA GLY A 249 5.48 -3.73 -23.63
C GLY A 249 6.31 -4.92 -23.11
N VAL A 250 7.37 -5.29 -23.82
CA VAL A 250 8.17 -6.49 -23.49
C VAL A 250 9.04 -6.27 -22.25
N MET A 251 9.72 -5.11 -22.17
CA MET A 251 10.70 -4.85 -21.11
C MET A 251 10.08 -4.77 -19.72
N PHE A 252 8.91 -4.13 -19.58
CA PHE A 252 8.21 -4.08 -18.31
C PHE A 252 7.75 -5.48 -17.87
N ASN A 253 7.27 -6.32 -18.80
CA ASN A 253 6.82 -7.68 -18.47
C ASN A 253 7.98 -8.57 -17.97
N VAL A 254 9.18 -8.41 -18.53
CA VAL A 254 10.39 -9.07 -18.02
C VAL A 254 10.72 -8.58 -16.62
N PHE A 255 10.71 -7.26 -16.40
CA PHE A 255 10.94 -6.67 -15.08
C PHE A 255 9.94 -7.18 -14.04
N LEU A 256 8.65 -7.21 -14.37
CA LEU A 256 7.62 -7.68 -13.44
C LEU A 256 7.79 -9.16 -13.08
N SER A 257 8.19 -9.98 -14.06
CA SER A 257 8.53 -11.39 -13.83
C SER A 257 9.70 -11.56 -12.87
N MET A 258 10.69 -10.65 -12.89
CA MET A 258 11.77 -10.63 -11.91
C MET A 258 11.29 -10.16 -10.54
N LEU A 259 10.49 -9.09 -10.49
CA LEU A 259 9.95 -8.54 -9.24
C LEU A 259 9.11 -9.56 -8.47
N LYS A 260 8.33 -10.39 -9.18
CA LYS A 260 7.53 -11.49 -8.60
C LYS A 260 8.36 -12.53 -7.82
N LYS A 261 9.67 -12.63 -8.07
CA LYS A 261 10.58 -13.52 -7.33
C LYS A 261 11.07 -12.91 -6.01
N ILE A 262 10.88 -11.61 -5.83
CA ILE A 262 11.37 -10.83 -4.69
C ILE A 262 10.23 -10.54 -3.71
N ILE A 263 9.03 -10.26 -4.22
CA ILE A 263 7.86 -9.96 -3.40
C ILE A 263 7.17 -11.25 -2.92
N PRO A 264 6.41 -11.21 -1.81
CA PRO A 264 5.66 -12.37 -1.33
C PRO A 264 4.75 -12.96 -2.41
N ALA A 265 4.72 -14.30 -2.52
CA ALA A 265 3.99 -15.01 -3.57
C ALA A 265 2.49 -14.63 -3.62
N LYS A 266 1.87 -14.42 -2.45
CA LYS A 266 0.48 -13.94 -2.32
C LYS A 266 0.28 -12.63 -3.08
N MET A 267 1.17 -11.65 -2.90
CA MET A 267 1.13 -10.36 -3.59
C MET A 267 1.45 -10.50 -5.08
N GLY A 268 2.50 -11.24 -5.44
CA GLY A 268 2.89 -11.44 -6.84
C GLY A 268 1.82 -12.14 -7.68
N SER A 269 0.98 -12.97 -7.07
CA SER A 269 -0.17 -13.61 -7.73
C SER A 269 -1.25 -12.62 -8.19
N LYS A 270 -1.31 -11.43 -7.58
CA LYS A 270 -2.29 -10.38 -7.91
C LYS A 270 -1.88 -9.52 -9.10
N PHE A 271 -0.65 -9.66 -9.57
CA PHE A 271 -0.08 -8.82 -10.61
C PHE A 271 -0.40 -9.40 -11.97
N GLU A 272 -1.19 -8.66 -12.74
CA GLU A 272 -1.66 -9.04 -14.05
C GLU A 272 -1.08 -8.10 -15.12
N THR A 273 -0.69 -8.66 -16.27
CA THR A 273 -0.06 -7.92 -17.38
C THR A 273 -0.79 -8.19 -18.69
N GLY A 274 -0.44 -7.44 -19.73
CA GLY A 274 -1.00 -7.63 -21.08
C GLY A 274 -2.29 -6.84 -21.32
N TYR A 275 -2.74 -6.05 -20.35
CA TYR A 275 -3.85 -5.12 -20.53
C TYR A 275 -3.49 -4.03 -21.54
N ARG A 276 -4.47 -3.66 -22.36
CA ARG A 276 -4.36 -2.57 -23.34
C ARG A 276 -5.46 -1.56 -23.13
N PHE A 277 -5.11 -0.30 -23.32
CA PHE A 277 -6.02 0.82 -23.38
C PHE A 277 -5.70 1.59 -24.67
N ASP A 278 -6.73 2.10 -25.36
CA ASP A 278 -6.52 2.89 -26.56
C ASP A 278 -5.93 4.26 -26.18
N GLY A 279 -4.61 4.33 -26.16
CA GLY A 279 -3.84 5.49 -25.68
C GLY A 279 -3.24 5.27 -24.30
N ARG A 280 -2.76 6.36 -23.68
CA ARG A 280 -2.23 6.35 -22.31
C ARG A 280 -3.30 6.72 -21.30
N LEU A 281 -3.27 6.13 -20.12
CA LEU A 281 -4.23 6.42 -19.04
C LEU A 281 -4.16 7.89 -18.58
N ASP A 282 -2.98 8.51 -18.58
CA ASP A 282 -2.82 9.90 -18.18
C ASP A 282 -3.59 10.87 -19.09
N SER A 283 -3.81 10.53 -20.37
CA SER A 283 -4.66 11.31 -21.28
C SER A 283 -6.14 11.40 -20.85
N VAL A 284 -6.59 10.48 -20.00
CA VAL A 284 -7.95 10.44 -19.45
C VAL A 284 -8.00 11.08 -18.06
N TYR A 285 -7.03 10.79 -17.20
CA TYR A 285 -7.07 11.18 -15.80
C TYR A 285 -6.45 12.55 -15.51
N MET A 286 -5.54 13.06 -16.36
CA MET A 286 -4.85 14.35 -16.16
C MET A 286 -5.56 15.55 -16.80
N VAL A 287 -6.88 15.47 -16.97
CA VAL A 287 -7.70 16.51 -17.61
C VAL A 287 -8.47 17.37 -16.59
N PRO A 288 -8.66 18.68 -16.85
CA PRO A 288 -8.17 19.42 -18.01
C PRO A 288 -6.70 19.85 -17.91
N THR A 289 -6.14 19.92 -16.69
CA THR A 289 -4.71 20.18 -16.44
C THR A 289 -4.21 19.29 -15.30
N VAL A 290 -2.89 19.13 -15.21
CA VAL A 290 -2.23 18.33 -14.16
C VAL A 290 -2.53 18.89 -12.77
N GLU A 291 -2.58 20.20 -12.61
CA GLU A 291 -2.84 20.86 -11.33
C GLU A 291 -4.25 20.54 -10.82
N ILE A 292 -5.25 20.61 -11.71
CA ILE A 292 -6.64 20.29 -11.37
C ILE A 292 -6.78 18.79 -11.07
N ALA A 293 -6.11 17.93 -11.84
CA ALA A 293 -6.12 16.49 -11.58
C ALA A 293 -5.50 16.15 -10.21
N ASN A 294 -4.34 16.73 -9.88
CA ASN A 294 -3.69 16.55 -8.57
C ASN A 294 -4.56 17.06 -7.42
N GLN A 295 -5.26 18.20 -7.60
CA GLN A 295 -6.20 18.71 -6.59
C GLN A 295 -7.36 17.73 -6.35
N ARG A 296 -7.94 17.17 -7.42
CA ARG A 296 -9.00 16.14 -7.30
C ARG A 296 -8.49 14.88 -6.61
N LEU A 297 -7.31 14.41 -6.97
CA LEU A 297 -6.67 13.27 -6.32
C LEU A 297 -6.51 13.53 -4.80
N LEU A 298 -5.92 14.67 -4.42
CA LEU A 298 -5.72 15.02 -3.03
C LEU A 298 -7.04 15.16 -2.27
N GLN A 299 -8.09 15.70 -2.92
CA GLN A 299 -9.43 15.76 -2.33
C GLN A 299 -10.02 14.35 -2.09
N SER A 300 -9.87 13.44 -3.05
CA SER A 300 -10.34 12.05 -2.88
C SER A 300 -9.60 11.33 -1.76
N LEU A 301 -8.27 11.50 -1.69
CA LEU A 301 -7.45 10.92 -0.63
C LEU A 301 -7.80 11.52 0.74
N ASP A 302 -8.04 12.83 0.80
CA ASP A 302 -8.46 13.53 2.00
C ASP A 302 -9.80 12.99 2.53
N LEU A 303 -10.80 12.80 1.66
CA LEU A 303 -12.08 12.23 2.07
C LEU A 303 -11.94 10.81 2.63
N ALA A 304 -11.05 10.00 2.06
CA ALA A 304 -10.79 8.66 2.56
C ALA A 304 -10.04 8.65 3.90
N LEU A 305 -9.05 9.54 4.06
CA LEU A 305 -8.37 9.74 5.34
C LEU A 305 -9.32 10.24 6.42
N GLN A 306 -10.14 11.25 6.11
CA GLN A 306 -11.14 11.77 7.05
C GLN A 306 -12.04 10.64 7.53
N ARG A 307 -12.60 9.83 6.61
CA ARG A 307 -13.39 8.67 7.00
C ARG A 307 -12.61 7.74 7.91
N ARG A 308 -11.36 7.41 7.56
CA ARG A 308 -10.56 6.50 8.37
C ARG A 308 -10.41 7.01 9.80
N TYR A 309 -10.01 8.27 9.97
CA TYR A 309 -9.82 8.87 11.29
C TYR A 309 -11.13 9.00 12.07
N ASP A 310 -12.24 9.33 11.40
CA ASP A 310 -13.57 9.35 12.03
C ASP A 310 -13.95 7.95 12.55
N MET A 311 -13.64 6.89 11.78
CA MET A 311 -13.90 5.51 12.18
C MET A 311 -12.96 5.02 13.29
N GLU A 312 -11.70 5.43 13.28
CA GLU A 312 -10.75 5.14 14.36
C GLU A 312 -11.19 5.77 15.68
N GLU A 313 -11.76 6.97 15.64
CA GLU A 313 -12.29 7.67 16.81
C GLU A 313 -13.62 7.05 17.30
N SER A 314 -14.52 6.66 16.40
CA SER A 314 -15.87 6.22 16.76
C SER A 314 -16.00 4.73 17.07
N PHE A 315 -15.07 3.89 16.58
CA PHE A 315 -15.14 2.44 16.69
C PHE A 315 -14.55 1.94 18.01
N SER A 316 -15.28 1.05 18.68
CA SER A 316 -14.78 0.38 19.89
C SER A 316 -15.07 -1.12 19.89
N LEU A 317 -14.08 -1.89 20.34
CA LEU A 317 -14.15 -3.31 20.62
C LEU A 317 -14.53 -3.50 22.10
N SER A 318 -15.73 -4.05 22.33
CA SER A 318 -16.21 -4.42 23.65
C SER A 318 -16.53 -5.92 23.71
N ALA A 319 -16.45 -6.53 24.89
CA ALA A 319 -16.77 -7.95 25.08
C ALA A 319 -18.24 -8.27 24.72
N ASP A 320 -19.13 -7.29 24.87
CA ASP A 320 -20.56 -7.41 24.58
C ASP A 320 -20.89 -7.22 23.08
N GLY A 321 -19.87 -6.97 22.25
CA GLY A 321 -19.97 -6.76 20.80
C GLY A 321 -19.37 -5.43 20.34
N ALA A 322 -19.11 -5.30 19.04
CA ALA A 322 -18.67 -4.04 18.44
C ALA A 322 -19.84 -3.05 18.35
N THR A 323 -19.65 -1.85 18.88
CA THR A 323 -20.60 -0.74 18.71
C THR A 323 -19.94 0.35 17.86
N ASN A 324 -20.70 0.91 16.93
CA ASN A 324 -20.27 2.07 16.16
C ASN A 324 -21.19 3.24 16.57
N ASN A 325 -20.62 4.26 17.21
CA ASN A 325 -21.39 5.33 17.86
C ASN A 325 -21.95 6.39 16.89
N LEU A 326 -21.79 6.19 15.57
CA LEU A 326 -22.17 7.14 14.51
C LEU A 326 -23.66 7.08 14.09
N GLN A 327 -24.59 6.82 15.02
CA GLN A 327 -26.03 6.82 14.70
C GLN A 327 -26.70 8.19 14.81
#